data_AF-X1HJH5-F1
#
_entry.id   AF-X1HJH5-F1
#
_cell.length_a   1.000
_cell.length_b   1.000
_cell.length_c   1.000
_cell.angle_alpha   90.00
_cell.angle_beta   90.00
_cell.angle_gamma   90.00
#
_symmetry.space_group_name_H-M   'P 1'
#
loop_
_entity.id
_entity.type
_entity.pdbx_description
1 polymer ?
#
loop_
_entity_poly.entity_id
_entity_poly.type
_entity_poly.pdbx_seq_one_letter_code
_entity_poly.pdbx_strand_id
1 'polypeptide(L)'
;MPNGDWTAQQIQIPIIAWHGGFEIMKQTGCNIVGGVAHSIYDLDWWTQLAQTAQQYKIGIMPWAGQALEKFLDEPGWKIRPEWETFLSNLGGEPSLYGFYAWEEPNVLRQLGGWGGCDMTEIYETIKRLAPKAKVTG
;
A
#
# COMPACT_ATOMS: atom_id res chain seq x y z
N MET A 1 -0.48 20.98 -1.87
CA MET A 1 -1.66 21.59 -2.54
C MET A 1 -2.89 21.13 -1.79
N PRO A 2 -3.85 22.02 -1.49
CA PRO A 2 -5.06 21.70 -0.75
C PRO A 2 -6.12 21.09 -1.68
N ASN A 3 -6.71 19.97 -1.27
CA ASN A 3 -8.04 19.43 -1.64
C ASN A 3 -8.53 19.60 -3.09
N GLY A 4 -7.82 19.04 -4.08
CA GLY A 4 -8.32 18.95 -5.46
C GLY A 4 -8.95 17.59 -5.76
N ASP A 5 -10.20 17.60 -6.23
CA ASP A 5 -10.93 16.42 -6.72
C ASP A 5 -10.14 15.65 -7.79
N TRP A 6 -9.90 14.37 -7.53
CA TRP A 6 -9.26 13.46 -8.48
C TRP A 6 -10.32 12.96 -9.47
N THR A 7 -10.45 13.63 -10.63
CA THR A 7 -11.19 13.04 -11.76
C THR A 7 -10.40 11.85 -12.30
N ALA A 8 -11.10 10.76 -12.66
CA ALA A 8 -10.50 9.54 -13.15
C ALA A 8 -9.89 9.74 -14.56
N GLN A 9 -8.80 10.49 -14.66
CA GLN A 9 -7.87 10.39 -15.78
C GLN A 9 -7.09 9.09 -15.64
N GLN A 10 -6.96 8.36 -16.74
CA GLN A 10 -6.39 7.02 -16.84
C GLN A 10 -5.21 6.82 -15.89
N ILE A 11 -5.43 6.00 -14.86
CA ILE A 11 -4.36 5.59 -13.95
C ILE A 11 -3.44 4.66 -14.74
N GLN A 12 -2.28 5.17 -15.15
CA GLN A 12 -1.17 4.30 -15.55
C GLN A 12 -0.39 3.99 -14.28
N ILE A 13 -0.44 2.73 -13.83
CA ILE A 13 0.37 2.22 -12.72
C ILE A 13 1.62 1.59 -13.34
N PRO A 14 2.72 2.33 -13.53
CA PRO A 14 3.98 1.67 -13.78
C PRO A 14 4.43 1.02 -12.45
N ILE A 15 4.68 -0.29 -12.47
CA ILE A 15 5.38 -0.96 -11.37
C ILE A 15 6.84 -0.53 -11.48
N ILE A 16 7.17 0.63 -10.91
CA ILE A 16 8.54 1.13 -10.85
C ILE A 16 9.08 0.81 -9.45
N ALA A 17 9.99 -0.16 -9.40
CA ALA A 17 10.84 -0.32 -8.26
C ALA A 17 11.70 0.95 -8.11
N TRP A 18 11.82 1.44 -6.87
CA TRP A 18 12.91 2.29 -6.35
C TRP A 18 12.74 3.83 -6.28
N HIS A 19 13.44 4.39 -5.28
CA HIS A 19 13.53 5.81 -4.89
C HIS A 19 14.04 6.78 -5.98
N GLY A 20 14.52 6.28 -7.12
CA GLY A 20 14.96 7.11 -8.26
C GLY A 20 13.89 7.31 -9.34
N GLY A 21 12.74 6.63 -9.24
CA GLY A 21 11.74 6.59 -10.31
C GLY A 21 10.83 7.82 -10.39
N PHE A 22 10.71 8.62 -9.32
CA PHE A 22 9.71 9.69 -9.25
C PHE A 22 9.91 10.79 -10.30
N GLU A 23 11.15 11.09 -10.67
CA GLU A 23 11.44 12.05 -11.74
C GLU A 23 10.97 11.52 -13.10
N ILE A 24 11.28 10.26 -13.41
CA ILE A 24 10.82 9.59 -14.64
C ILE A 24 9.29 9.53 -14.67
N MET A 25 8.66 9.12 -13.57
CA MET A 25 7.21 9.08 -13.45
C MET A 25 6.56 10.43 -13.73
N LYS A 26 7.14 11.51 -13.21
CA LYS A 26 6.67 12.87 -13.48
C LYS A 26 6.82 13.23 -14.96
N GLN A 27 7.93 12.85 -15.60
CA GLN A 27 8.17 13.08 -17.03
C GLN A 27 7.20 12.28 -17.92
N THR A 28 6.80 11.09 -17.50
CA THR A 28 5.87 10.23 -18.25
C THR A 28 4.40 10.49 -17.94
N GLY A 29 4.09 11.39 -16.99
CA GLY A 29 2.71 11.70 -16.57
C GLY A 29 2.09 10.68 -15.61
N CYS A 30 2.88 9.77 -15.06
CA CYS A 30 2.41 8.82 -14.05
C CYS A 30 2.18 9.54 -12.71
N ASN A 31 1.06 9.22 -12.06
CA ASN A 31 0.60 9.92 -10.86
C ASN A 31 0.50 9.01 -9.63
N ILE A 32 0.68 7.69 -9.78
CA ILE A 32 0.63 6.72 -8.68
C ILE A 32 1.73 5.68 -8.88
N VAL A 33 2.48 5.36 -7.83
CA VAL A 33 3.35 4.18 -7.76
C VAL A 33 2.64 3.09 -6.97
N GLY A 34 2.42 1.93 -7.60
CA GLY A 34 1.75 0.78 -6.99
C GLY A 34 2.71 -0.36 -6.68
N GLY A 35 2.28 -1.27 -5.81
CA GLY A 35 3.05 -2.48 -5.47
C GLY A 35 4.32 -2.18 -4.69
N VAL A 36 4.35 -1.07 -3.94
CA VAL A 36 5.53 -0.74 -3.15
C VAL A 36 5.66 -1.75 -2.01
N ALA A 37 6.78 -2.47 -2.05
CA ALA A 37 7.08 -3.60 -1.20
C ALA A 37 8.34 -3.27 -0.39
N HIS A 38 8.22 -3.13 0.93
CA HIS A 38 9.33 -2.91 1.87
C HIS A 38 8.97 -3.42 3.25
N SER A 39 9.96 -3.53 4.14
CA SER A 39 9.73 -3.88 5.55
C SER A 39 8.77 -2.90 6.21
N ILE A 40 7.70 -3.39 6.85
CA ILE A 40 6.78 -2.53 7.61
C ILE A 40 7.35 -1.98 8.91
N TYR A 41 8.44 -2.59 9.39
CA TYR A 41 9.14 -2.14 10.58
C TYR A 41 10.00 -0.90 10.32
N ASP A 42 10.29 -0.60 9.05
CA ASP A 42 11.13 0.53 8.65
C ASP A 42 10.25 1.76 8.39
N LEU A 43 9.66 2.28 9.47
CA LEU A 43 8.71 3.40 9.40
C LEU A 43 9.37 4.66 8.84
N ASP A 44 10.65 4.90 9.16
CA ASP A 44 11.41 6.04 8.65
C ASP A 44 11.52 5.99 7.13
N TRP A 45 11.74 4.81 6.56
CA TRP A 45 11.76 4.64 5.11
C TRP A 45 10.40 4.94 4.46
N TRP A 46 9.29 4.48 5.07
CA TRP A 46 7.95 4.76 4.56
C TRP A 46 7.60 6.25 4.61
N THR A 47 7.97 6.93 5.69
CA THR A 47 7.81 8.38 5.83
C THR A 47 8.66 9.13 4.79
N GLN A 48 9.91 8.73 4.59
CA GLN A 48 10.77 9.35 3.56
C GLN A 48 10.18 9.15 2.16
N LEU A 49 9.74 7.93 1.83
CA LEU A 49 9.07 7.65 0.56
C LEU A 49 7.84 8.54 0.37
N ALA A 50 6.98 8.63 1.39
CA ALA A 50 5.77 9.43 1.34
C ALA A 50 6.07 10.92 1.12
N GLN A 51 7.08 11.46 1.81
CA GLN A 51 7.53 12.84 1.65
C GLN A 51 8.09 13.10 0.26
N THR A 52 8.93 12.20 -0.27
CA THR A 52 9.44 12.31 -1.64
C THR A 52 8.30 12.25 -2.66
N ALA A 53 7.39 11.29 -2.53
CA ALA A 53 6.24 11.18 -3.42
C ALA A 53 5.37 12.45 -3.39
N GLN A 54 5.18 13.05 -2.22
CA GLN A 54 4.48 14.33 -2.07
C GLN A 54 5.17 15.47 -2.82
N GLN A 55 6.51 15.58 -2.78
CA GLN A 55 7.28 16.59 -3.52
C GLN A 55 7.06 16.47 -5.04
N TYR A 56 6.96 15.24 -5.55
CA TYR A 56 6.72 14.97 -6.97
C TYR A 56 5.23 14.95 -7.34
N LYS A 57 4.32 15.12 -6.37
CA LYS A 57 2.86 15.03 -6.53
C LYS A 57 2.41 13.65 -7.05
N ILE A 58 3.08 12.60 -6.59
CA ILE A 58 2.80 11.21 -6.91
C ILE A 58 2.17 10.55 -5.69
N GLY A 59 1.10 9.79 -5.89
CA GLY A 59 0.50 8.94 -4.88
C GLY A 59 1.29 7.64 -4.70
N ILE A 60 1.36 7.12 -3.49
CA ILE A 60 1.93 5.80 -3.20
C ILE A 60 0.82 4.81 -2.88
N MET A 61 0.97 3.58 -3.35
CA MET A 61 0.08 2.46 -3.06
C MET A 61 0.90 1.24 -2.63
N PRO A 62 1.20 1.12 -1.33
CA PRO A 62 1.95 0.00 -0.77
C PRO A 62 1.21 -1.33 -0.93
N TRP A 63 1.96 -2.41 -1.03
CA TRP A 63 1.42 -3.75 -0.95
C TRP A 63 1.21 -4.16 0.51
N ALA A 64 -0.05 -4.34 0.91
CA ALA A 64 -0.43 -4.79 2.24
C ALA A 64 -0.14 -6.29 2.47
N GLY A 65 -0.07 -7.10 1.41
CA GLY A 65 0.19 -8.54 1.48
C GLY A 65 1.58 -8.89 1.98
N GLN A 66 2.62 -8.18 1.52
CA GLN A 66 4.00 -8.40 1.99
C GLN A 66 4.20 -8.09 3.47
N ALA A 67 3.39 -7.15 3.97
CA ALA A 67 3.30 -6.81 5.37
C ALA A 67 2.58 -7.88 6.21
N LEU A 68 1.95 -8.85 5.57
CA LEU A 68 1.33 -10.01 6.21
C LEU A 68 2.24 -11.24 6.09
N GLU A 69 3.02 -11.38 5.00
CA GLU A 69 3.93 -12.52 4.72
C GLU A 69 4.94 -12.86 5.84
N LYS A 70 5.44 -11.87 6.59
CA LYS A 70 6.39 -12.11 7.69
C LYS A 70 5.74 -12.45 9.04
N PHE A 71 4.42 -12.62 9.09
CA PHE A 71 3.66 -12.65 10.35
C PHE A 71 2.78 -13.90 10.51
N LEU A 72 3.09 -14.96 9.75
CA LEU A 72 2.20 -16.09 9.44
C LEU A 72 2.47 -17.39 10.17
N ASP A 73 3.38 -17.38 11.13
CA ASP A 73 3.77 -18.61 11.83
C ASP A 73 2.76 -19.05 12.90
N GLU A 74 1.61 -18.38 13.06
CA GLU A 74 0.62 -18.72 14.09
C GLU A 74 -0.70 -19.27 13.53
N PRO A 75 -1.23 -20.36 14.12
CA PRO A 75 -2.57 -20.87 13.81
C PRO A 75 -3.62 -19.85 14.27
N GLY A 76 -4.15 -19.11 13.32
CA GLY A 76 -5.09 -18.02 13.56
C GLY A 76 -4.57 -16.77 12.89
N TRP A 77 -5.05 -16.54 11.68
CA TRP A 77 -4.84 -15.31 10.94
C TRP A 77 -5.30 -14.15 11.81
N LYS A 78 -4.34 -13.41 12.38
CA LYS A 78 -4.63 -12.25 13.20
C LYS A 78 -3.75 -11.12 12.73
N ILE A 79 -4.37 -9.97 12.56
CA ILE A 79 -3.64 -8.73 12.38
C ILE A 79 -2.78 -8.49 13.62
N ARG A 80 -1.48 -8.29 13.40
CA ARG A 80 -0.54 -7.99 14.48
C ARG A 80 -0.41 -6.48 14.72
N PRO A 81 -0.13 -6.04 15.95
CA PRO A 81 -0.03 -4.62 16.30
C PRO A 81 0.97 -3.83 15.45
N GLU A 82 2.03 -4.48 14.96
CA GLU A 82 3.06 -3.85 14.12
C GLU A 82 2.49 -3.47 12.74
N TRP A 83 1.56 -4.25 12.21
CA TRP A 83 0.82 -3.91 10.99
C TRP A 83 -0.13 -2.73 11.21
N GLU A 84 -0.84 -2.72 12.34
CA GLU A 84 -1.67 -1.56 12.72
C GLU A 84 -0.83 -0.30 12.92
N THR A 85 0.36 -0.43 13.50
CA THR A 85 1.32 0.67 13.67
C THR A 85 1.76 1.21 12.31
N PHE A 86 2.14 0.33 11.39
CA PHE A 86 2.46 0.71 10.02
C PHE A 86 1.30 1.44 9.33
N LEU A 87 0.09 0.89 9.38
CA LEU A 87 -1.10 1.51 8.80
C LEU A 87 -1.43 2.86 9.42
N SER A 88 -1.26 3.01 10.72
CA SER A 88 -1.57 4.27 11.43
C SER A 88 -0.57 5.37 11.07
N ASN A 89 0.72 5.02 10.95
CA ASN A 89 1.76 5.96 10.54
C ASN A 89 1.56 6.38 9.09
N LEU A 90 1.48 5.41 8.18
CA LEU A 90 1.36 5.70 6.75
C LEU A 90 -0.02 6.25 6.37
N GLY A 91 -1.06 5.85 7.10
CA GLY A 91 -2.46 6.28 6.90
C GLY A 91 -2.68 7.78 7.02
N GLY A 92 -1.79 8.48 7.74
CA GLY A 92 -1.79 9.93 7.87
C GLY A 92 -1.06 10.66 6.74
N GLU A 93 -0.25 9.97 5.93
CA GLU A 93 0.61 10.61 4.94
C GLU A 93 -0.19 11.16 3.75
N PRO A 94 -0.01 12.45 3.38
CA PRO A 94 -0.79 13.06 2.30
C PRO A 94 -0.62 12.41 0.91
N SER A 95 0.51 11.74 0.68
CA SER A 95 0.81 11.05 -0.58
C SER A 95 0.30 9.61 -0.59
N LEU A 96 -0.22 9.07 0.51
CA LEU A 96 -0.86 7.76 0.50
C LEU A 96 -2.12 7.80 -0.36
N TYR A 97 -2.10 7.11 -1.49
CA TYR A 97 -3.27 6.96 -2.36
C TYR A 97 -4.18 5.83 -1.89
N GLY A 98 -3.57 4.72 -1.49
CA GLY A 98 -4.29 3.52 -1.10
C GLY A 98 -3.38 2.40 -0.69
N PHE A 99 -3.96 1.22 -0.43
CA PHE A 99 -3.24 -0.02 -0.25
C PHE A 99 -3.67 -1.02 -1.33
N TYR A 100 -2.69 -1.72 -1.87
CA TYR A 100 -2.92 -2.91 -2.66
C TYR A 100 -3.04 -4.09 -1.68
N ALA A 101 -4.24 -4.64 -1.53
CA ALA A 101 -4.54 -5.58 -0.45
C ALA A 101 -3.90 -6.94 -0.69
N TRP A 102 -3.85 -7.43 -1.94
CA TRP A 102 -3.39 -8.79 -2.23
C TRP A 102 -3.01 -9.02 -3.69
N GLU A 103 -1.92 -9.76 -3.96
CA GLU A 103 -1.65 -10.30 -5.32
C GLU A 103 -2.39 -11.63 -5.47
N GLU A 104 -3.41 -11.64 -6.34
CA GLU A 104 -4.02 -12.86 -6.89
C GLU A 104 -4.49 -13.89 -5.83
N PRO A 105 -5.50 -13.58 -5.00
CA PRO A 105 -5.98 -14.48 -3.95
C PRO A 105 -6.44 -15.84 -4.49
N ASN A 106 -6.88 -15.86 -5.75
CA ASN A 106 -7.29 -17.06 -6.46
C ASN A 106 -6.12 -18.01 -6.80
N VAL A 107 -4.94 -17.48 -7.10
CA VAL A 107 -3.77 -18.29 -7.47
C VAL A 107 -3.23 -19.01 -6.25
N LEU A 108 -3.11 -18.33 -5.11
CA LEU A 108 -2.68 -18.97 -3.87
C LEU A 108 -3.68 -20.02 -3.37
N ARG A 109 -4.99 -19.72 -3.45
CA ARG A 109 -6.07 -20.67 -3.12
C ARG A 109 -5.97 -21.96 -3.94
N GLN A 110 -5.58 -21.88 -5.22
CA GLN A 110 -5.40 -23.03 -6.10
C GLN A 110 -4.07 -23.76 -5.84
N LEU A 111 -3.03 -23.05 -5.41
CA LEU A 111 -1.72 -23.62 -5.07
C LEU A 111 -1.67 -24.25 -3.66
N GLY A 112 -2.82 -24.40 -2.99
CA GLY A 112 -2.92 -25.00 -1.66
C GLY A 112 -2.31 -24.14 -0.56
N GLY A 113 -1.93 -22.91 -0.88
CA GLY A 113 -1.36 -21.97 0.05
C GLY A 113 -2.39 -20.90 0.43
N TRP A 114 -2.38 -20.52 1.69
CA TRP A 114 -2.90 -19.22 2.12
C TRP A 114 -4.42 -18.99 2.06
N GLY A 115 -5.22 -20.06 2.07
CA GLY A 115 -6.68 -20.00 2.02
C GLY A 115 -7.40 -19.53 3.30
N GLY A 116 -6.78 -18.70 4.16
CA GLY A 116 -7.38 -18.33 5.45
C GLY A 116 -7.26 -16.86 5.86
N CYS A 117 -6.65 -16.00 5.06
CA CYS A 117 -6.66 -14.57 5.36
C CYS A 117 -8.06 -14.00 5.13
N ASP A 118 -8.72 -13.51 6.19
CA ASP A 118 -9.98 -12.80 6.02
C ASP A 118 -9.70 -11.40 5.46
N MET A 119 -9.89 -11.27 4.14
CA MET A 119 -9.77 -9.99 3.44
C MET A 119 -10.71 -8.92 4.02
N THR A 120 -11.78 -9.33 4.71
CA THR A 120 -12.69 -8.44 5.43
C THR A 120 -11.96 -7.77 6.59
N GLU A 121 -11.23 -8.52 7.41
CA GLU A 121 -10.51 -8.00 8.58
C GLU A 121 -9.39 -7.02 8.15
N ILE A 122 -8.68 -7.35 7.06
CA ILE A 122 -7.69 -6.45 6.43
C ILE A 122 -8.36 -5.16 6.00
N TYR A 123 -9.43 -5.27 5.22
CA TYR A 123 -10.13 -4.11 4.66
C TYR A 123 -10.66 -3.21 5.77
N GLU A 124 -11.33 -3.78 6.77
CA GLU A 124 -11.89 -3.05 7.91
C GLU A 124 -10.80 -2.35 8.71
N THR A 125 -9.66 -2.99 8.92
CA THR A 125 -8.56 -2.39 9.67
C THR A 125 -7.89 -1.26 8.89
N ILE A 126 -7.69 -1.41 7.58
CA ILE A 126 -7.23 -0.29 6.73
C ILE A 126 -8.25 0.86 6.77
N LYS A 127 -9.55 0.57 6.69
CA LYS A 127 -10.58 1.62 6.77
C LYS A 127 -10.63 2.33 8.12
N ARG A 128 -10.32 1.62 9.21
CA ARG A 128 -10.24 2.22 10.54
C ARG A 128 -9.00 3.10 10.71
N LEU A 129 -7.83 2.63 10.27
CA LEU A 129 -6.54 3.27 10.58
C LEU A 129 -6.06 4.23 9.49
N ALA A 130 -6.48 4.01 8.24
CA ALA A 130 -6.19 4.84 7.08
C ALA A 130 -7.48 5.16 6.30
N PRO A 131 -8.46 5.88 6.91
CA PRO A 131 -9.81 6.02 6.35
C PRO A 131 -9.88 6.70 4.98
N LYS A 132 -8.85 7.50 4.63
CA LYS A 132 -8.74 8.18 3.32
C LYS A 132 -8.10 7.31 2.24
N ALA A 133 -7.43 6.22 2.63
CA ALA A 133 -6.79 5.33 1.70
C ALA A 133 -7.84 4.56 0.87
N LYS A 134 -7.61 4.50 -0.43
CA LYS A 134 -8.30 3.52 -1.29
C LYS A 134 -7.78 2.13 -0.95
N VAL A 135 -8.60 1.10 -1.19
CA VAL A 135 -8.19 -0.30 -1.03
C VAL A 135 -8.59 -1.02 -2.30
N THR A 136 -7.67 -1.75 -2.90
CA THR A 136 -7.89 -2.49 -4.15
C THR A 136 -7.03 -3.75 -4.17
N GLY A 137 -7.45 -4.80 -4.88
CA GLY A 137 -6.87 -6.14 -4.81
C GLY A 137 -7.93 -7.17 -4.47
#